data_AF-A0A847W533-F1
#
_entry.id   AF-A0A847W533-F1
#
_cell.length_a   1.000
_cell.length_b   1.000
_cell.length_c   1.000
_cell.angle_alpha   90.00
_cell.angle_beta   90.00
_cell.angle_gamma   90.00
#
_symmetry.space_group_name_H-M   'P 1'
#
loop_
_entity.id
_entity.type
_entity.pdbx_description
1 polymer ?
#
loop_
_entity_poly.entity_id
_entity_poly.type
_entity_poly.pdbx_seq_one_letter_code
_entity_poly.pdbx_strand_id
1 'polypeptide(L)'
;MVNKTIEVNVKGNAVKDEIYTLEKGSTVSDLLKMINVSDDVDLSCLNLTMILKNNDVIILDRKVQKEKISINTASLLELMEIPYVGEKTALMIIDYRNTHGSFKSLEEIMEIKGIGLKKFEKMKEYIRL
;
A
#
# COMPACT_ATOMS: atom_id res chain seq x y z
N MET A 1 12.86 18.12 -40.18
CA MET A 1 13.26 16.88 -39.48
C MET A 1 12.15 16.57 -38.47
N VAL A 2 11.52 15.40 -38.52
CA VAL A 2 10.49 15.05 -37.54
C VAL A 2 11.20 14.57 -36.28
N ASN A 3 10.92 15.17 -35.12
CA ASN A 3 11.43 14.70 -33.84
C ASN A 3 11.01 13.23 -33.67
N LYS A 4 12.02 12.35 -33.60
CA LYS A 4 11.83 10.89 -33.46
C LYS A 4 11.58 10.48 -32.01
N THR A 5 11.91 11.36 -31.07
CA THR A 5 11.81 11.12 -29.64
C THR A 5 10.82 12.07 -28.98
N ILE A 6 10.39 11.69 -27.79
CA ILE A 6 9.56 12.47 -26.88
C ILE A 6 10.24 12.53 -25.52
N GLU A 7 10.04 13.63 -24.82
CA GLU A 7 10.47 13.82 -23.43
C GLU A 7 9.24 13.73 -22.51
N VAL A 8 9.32 12.91 -21.47
CA VAL A 8 8.23 12.68 -20.52
C VAL A 8 8.77 12.93 -19.12
N ASN A 9 8.07 13.78 -18.36
CA ASN A 9 8.45 14.12 -17.00
C ASN A 9 7.78 13.16 -16.03
N VAL A 10 8.57 12.38 -15.30
CA VAL A 10 8.06 11.48 -14.27
C VAL A 10 8.26 12.13 -12.93
N LYS A 11 7.18 12.23 -12.16
CA LYS A 11 7.17 12.82 -10.82
C LYS A 11 6.49 11.91 -9.82
N GLY A 12 6.67 12.17 -8.53
CA GLY A 12 5.87 11.57 -7.46
C GLY A 12 6.71 11.04 -6.32
N ASN A 13 6.08 10.53 -5.27
CA ASN A 13 6.81 10.07 -4.08
C ASN A 13 7.33 8.62 -4.18
N ALA A 14 7.00 7.90 -5.25
CA ALA A 14 7.50 6.54 -5.46
C ALA A 14 8.83 6.48 -6.20
N VAL A 15 9.13 7.49 -7.00
CA VAL A 15 10.31 7.55 -7.87
C VAL A 15 10.99 8.90 -7.72
N LYS A 16 12.20 9.03 -8.25
CA LYS A 16 12.86 10.32 -8.33
C LYS A 16 12.24 11.13 -9.47
N ASP A 17 11.96 12.40 -9.21
CA ASP A 17 11.53 13.34 -10.25
C ASP A 17 12.62 13.47 -11.35
N GLU A 18 12.33 12.96 -12.54
CA GLU A 18 13.29 12.86 -13.65
C GLU A 18 12.59 12.86 -15.02
N ILE A 19 13.30 13.35 -16.05
CA ILE A 19 12.80 13.39 -17.43
C ILE A 19 13.35 12.17 -18.19
N TYR A 20 12.46 11.43 -18.83
CA TYR A 20 12.78 10.26 -19.64
C TYR A 20 12.57 10.55 -21.13
N THR A 21 13.51 10.10 -21.95
CA THR A 21 13.43 10.22 -23.41
C THR A 21 13.04 8.90 -24.04
N LEU A 22 11.92 8.88 -24.77
CA LEU A 22 11.38 7.69 -25.42
C LEU A 22 11.20 7.90 -26.92
N GLU A 23 11.01 6.82 -27.66
CA GLU A 23 10.64 6.91 -29.07
C GLU A 23 9.20 7.39 -29.24
N LYS A 24 8.95 8.14 -30.31
CA LYS A 24 7.60 8.60 -30.61
C LYS A 24 6.68 7.40 -30.87
N GLY A 25 5.60 7.32 -30.11
CA GLY A 25 4.66 6.19 -30.16
C GLY A 25 4.80 5.22 -28.99
N SER A 26 5.81 5.38 -28.13
CA SER A 26 5.93 4.63 -26.88
C SER A 26 4.71 4.84 -25.97
N THR A 27 4.38 3.80 -25.22
CA THR A 27 3.24 3.78 -24.30
C THR A 27 3.69 4.00 -22.84
N VAL A 28 2.73 4.25 -21.95
CA VAL A 28 2.98 4.25 -20.50
C VAL A 28 3.64 2.94 -20.05
N SER A 29 3.22 1.79 -20.58
CA SER A 29 3.85 0.49 -20.27
C SER A 29 5.34 0.47 -20.61
N ASP A 30 5.74 1.07 -21.74
CA ASP A 30 7.14 1.10 -22.17
C ASP A 30 8.00 1.98 -21.26
N LEU A 31 7.44 3.11 -20.81
CA LEU A 31 8.06 3.97 -19.80
C LEU A 31 8.27 3.23 -18.47
N LEU A 32 7.24 2.55 -17.95
CA LEU A 32 7.34 1.85 -16.66
C LEU A 32 8.38 0.71 -16.69
N LYS A 33 8.51 0.00 -17.83
CA LYS A 33 9.56 -1.01 -18.03
C LYS A 33 10.96 -0.40 -17.99
N MET A 34 11.14 0.80 -18.54
CA MET A 34 12.42 1.52 -18.53
C MET A 34 12.80 1.98 -17.11
N ILE A 35 11.83 2.43 -16.31
CA ILE A 35 12.05 2.92 -14.94
C ILE A 35 12.33 1.78 -13.95
N ASN A 36 11.93 0.54 -14.28
CA ASN A 36 11.96 -0.61 -13.36
C ASN A 36 11.18 -0.33 -12.06
N VAL A 37 9.92 0.09 -12.22
CA VAL A 37 9.01 0.50 -11.14
C VAL A 37 8.79 -0.62 -10.14
N SER A 38 8.88 -0.31 -8.85
CA SER A 38 8.67 -1.24 -7.74
C SER A 38 7.18 -1.56 -7.50
N ASP A 39 6.90 -2.69 -6.84
CA ASP A 39 5.53 -3.18 -6.60
C ASP A 39 4.71 -2.29 -5.65
N ASP A 40 5.36 -1.38 -4.92
CA ASP A 40 4.71 -0.44 -4.01
C ASP A 40 4.18 0.82 -4.71
N VAL A 41 4.37 0.98 -6.03
CA VAL A 41 3.84 2.12 -6.79
C VAL A 41 2.37 1.91 -7.15
N ASP A 42 1.56 2.95 -6.96
CA ASP A 42 0.15 2.95 -7.33
C ASP A 42 -0.02 3.18 -8.83
N LEU A 43 -0.33 2.11 -9.54
CA LEU A 43 -0.60 2.15 -10.99
C LEU A 43 -2.11 2.20 -11.30
N SER A 44 -2.98 2.21 -10.29
CA SER A 44 -4.44 2.11 -10.48
C SER A 44 -5.03 3.27 -11.28
N CYS A 45 -4.37 4.44 -11.22
CA CYS A 45 -4.77 5.64 -11.95
C CYS A 45 -4.18 5.75 -13.37
N LEU A 46 -3.36 4.79 -13.80
CA LEU A 46 -2.65 4.88 -15.07
C LEU A 46 -3.30 4.02 -16.16
N ASN A 47 -3.42 4.60 -17.35
CA ASN A 47 -3.74 3.84 -18.55
C ASN A 47 -2.44 3.34 -19.22
N LEU A 48 -2.11 2.07 -19.00
CA LEU A 48 -0.85 1.47 -19.47
C LEU A 48 -0.69 1.45 -21.00
N THR A 49 -1.79 1.51 -21.77
CA THR A 49 -1.76 1.48 -23.24
C THR A 49 -1.80 2.88 -23.87
N MET A 50 -1.88 3.93 -23.05
CA MET A 50 -1.85 5.30 -23.54
C MET A 50 -0.51 5.60 -24.20
N ILE A 51 -0.56 6.09 -25.45
CA ILE A 51 0.62 6.60 -26.17
C ILE A 51 1.02 7.94 -25.54
N LEU A 52 2.28 8.04 -25.14
CA LEU A 52 2.86 9.22 -24.54
C LEU A 52 3.18 10.28 -25.60
N LYS A 53 3.04 11.54 -25.20
CA LYS A 53 3.37 12.73 -26.01
C LYS A 53 4.49 13.52 -25.36
N ASN A 54 5.11 14.39 -26.16
CA ASN A 54 6.17 15.25 -25.68
C ASN A 54 5.65 16.20 -24.60
N ASN A 55 6.38 16.31 -23.50
CA ASN A 55 6.05 17.05 -22.29
C ASN A 55 4.90 16.45 -21.46
N ASP A 56 4.49 15.21 -21.71
CA ASP A 56 3.56 14.53 -20.79
C ASP A 56 4.18 14.42 -19.40
N VAL A 57 3.32 14.48 -18.38
CA VAL A 57 3.70 14.29 -16.99
C VAL A 57 3.06 13.01 -16.48
N ILE A 58 3.88 12.07 -16.02
CA ILE A 58 3.43 10.84 -15.38
C ILE A 58 3.70 10.94 -13.88
N ILE A 59 2.65 10.79 -13.09
CA ILE A 59 2.75 10.82 -11.63
C ILE A 59 2.76 9.37 -11.14
N LEU A 60 3.83 9.02 -10.45
CA LEU A 60 4.05 7.73 -9.80
C LEU A 60 4.15 7.96 -8.31
N ASP A 61 3.01 7.78 -7.64
CA ASP A 61 2.95 7.81 -6.17
C ASP A 61 2.96 6.39 -5.62
N ARG A 62 3.41 6.25 -4.38
CA ARG A 62 3.36 4.99 -3.65
C ARG A 62 1.92 4.69 -3.33
N LYS A 63 1.56 3.41 -3.44
CA LYS A 63 0.36 2.86 -2.81
C LYS A 63 0.34 3.36 -1.37
N VAL A 64 -0.77 3.96 -0.99
CA VAL A 64 -1.05 4.21 0.43
C VAL A 64 -1.22 2.83 1.07
N GLN A 65 -0.10 2.21 1.45
CA GLN A 65 -0.12 1.05 2.32
C GLN A 65 -0.66 1.56 3.64
N LYS A 66 -1.93 1.26 3.94
CA LYS A 66 -2.48 1.48 5.28
C LYS A 66 -1.51 0.78 6.24
N GLU A 67 -0.87 1.58 7.08
CA GLU A 67 0.12 1.07 8.01
C GLU A 67 -0.56 0.03 8.91
N LYS A 68 0.03 -1.16 8.98
CA LYS A 68 -0.54 -2.24 9.79
C LYS A 68 -0.40 -1.89 11.26
N ILE A 69 -1.48 -2.09 12.00
CA ILE A 69 -1.59 -1.74 13.41
C ILE A 69 -1.00 -2.89 14.23
N SER A 70 -0.04 -2.57 15.11
CA SER A 70 0.61 -3.56 15.97
C SER A 70 -0.32 -3.97 17.11
N ILE A 71 -0.72 -5.24 17.15
CA ILE A 71 -1.59 -5.74 18.22
C ILE A 71 -0.88 -5.77 19.58
N ASN A 72 0.45 -5.77 19.61
CA ASN A 72 1.22 -5.75 20.85
C ASN A 72 1.48 -4.34 21.40
N THR A 73 1.51 -3.31 20.55
CA THR A 73 1.93 -1.97 20.98
C THR A 73 0.87 -0.88 20.77
N ALA A 74 -0.12 -1.11 19.90
CA ALA A 74 -1.15 -0.12 19.61
C ALA A 74 -1.96 0.23 20.86
N SER A 75 -2.31 1.51 20.95
CA SER A 75 -3.25 2.08 21.90
C SER A 75 -4.69 1.61 21.63
N LEU A 76 -5.59 1.88 22.57
CA LEU A 76 -7.01 1.55 22.42
C LEU A 76 -7.61 2.18 21.16
N LEU A 77 -7.30 3.46 20.90
CA LEU A 77 -7.82 4.20 19.75
C LEU A 77 -7.30 3.63 18.43
N GLU A 78 -6.00 3.33 18.36
CA GLU A 78 -5.40 2.71 17.16
C GLU A 78 -6.00 1.31 16.91
N LEU A 79 -6.18 0.49 17.95
CA LEU A 79 -6.82 -0.82 17.78
C LEU A 79 -8.26 -0.71 17.25
N MET A 80 -8.98 0.36 17.57
CA MET A 80 -10.32 0.63 17.06
C MET A 80 -10.35 1.07 15.59
N GLU A 81 -9.21 1.44 15.01
CA GLU A 81 -9.10 1.70 13.56
C GLU A 81 -9.06 0.41 12.74
N ILE A 82 -8.78 -0.74 13.38
CA ILE A 82 -8.79 -2.04 12.71
C ILE A 82 -10.25 -2.38 12.33
N PRO A 83 -10.52 -2.72 11.06
CA PRO A 83 -11.86 -3.13 10.65
C PRO A 83 -12.40 -4.26 11.53
N TYR A 84 -13.68 -4.15 11.93
CA TYR A 84 -14.37 -5.11 12.79
C TYR A 84 -13.91 -5.15 14.26
N VAL A 85 -13.02 -4.25 14.68
CA VAL A 85 -12.61 -4.06 16.08
C VAL A 85 -13.29 -2.82 16.64
N GLY A 86 -14.24 -3.03 17.55
CA GLY A 86 -14.81 -1.95 18.36
C GLY A 86 -14.11 -1.86 19.72
N GLU A 87 -14.47 -0.85 20.51
CA GLU A 87 -13.90 -0.58 21.85
C GLU A 87 -13.81 -1.83 22.73
N LYS A 88 -14.89 -2.62 22.82
CA LYS A 88 -14.91 -3.85 23.63
C LYS A 88 -13.86 -4.88 23.17
N THR A 89 -13.72 -5.06 21.86
CA THR A 89 -12.74 -6.01 21.30
C THR A 89 -11.32 -5.48 21.46
N ALA A 90 -11.11 -4.18 21.26
CA ALA A 90 -9.82 -3.53 21.47
C ALA A 90 -9.35 -3.66 22.93
N LEU A 91 -10.26 -3.47 23.91
CA LEU A 91 -9.97 -3.70 25.33
C LEU A 91 -9.59 -5.16 25.60
N MET A 92 -10.27 -6.12 24.97
CA MET A 92 -9.91 -7.54 25.11
C MET A 92 -8.53 -7.87 24.53
N ILE A 93 -8.13 -7.22 23.42
CA ILE A 93 -6.78 -7.38 22.84
C ILE A 93 -5.71 -6.88 23.83
N ILE A 94 -5.96 -5.72 24.46
CA ILE A 94 -5.06 -5.15 25.48
C ILE A 94 -5.01 -6.05 26.72
N ASP A 95 -6.15 -6.53 27.19
CA ASP A 95 -6.23 -7.43 28.34
C ASP A 95 -5.51 -8.75 28.09
N TYR A 96 -5.67 -9.33 26.89
CA TYR A 96 -4.97 -10.53 26.48
C TYR A 96 -3.45 -10.35 26.53
N ARG A 97 -2.91 -9.29 25.90
CA ARG A 97 -1.45 -9.08 25.90
C ARG A 97 -0.88 -8.75 27.28
N ASN A 98 -1.70 -8.20 28.18
CA ASN A 98 -1.30 -7.94 29.57
C ASN A 98 -1.30 -9.21 30.44
N THR A 99 -2.20 -10.16 30.16
CA THR A 99 -2.40 -11.37 30.97
C THR A 99 -1.62 -12.59 30.45
N HIS A 100 -1.50 -12.73 29.13
CA HIS A 100 -0.83 -13.85 28.45
C HIS A 100 0.55 -13.48 27.90
N GLY A 101 0.90 -12.18 27.92
CA GLY A 101 2.07 -11.62 27.25
C GLY A 101 1.80 -11.28 25.78
N SER A 102 2.81 -10.75 25.10
CA SER A 102 2.68 -10.37 23.69
C SER A 102 2.24 -11.52 22.79
N PHE A 103 1.38 -11.21 21.82
CA PHE A 103 1.02 -12.11 20.73
C PHE A 103 2.28 -12.54 19.98
N LYS A 104 2.44 -13.84 19.75
CA LYS A 104 3.58 -14.42 19.02
C LYS A 104 3.27 -14.68 17.56
N SER A 105 2.00 -14.81 17.22
CA SER A 105 1.51 -14.93 15.86
C SER A 105 0.21 -14.14 15.68
N LEU A 106 -0.15 -13.83 14.44
CA LEU A 106 -1.38 -13.08 14.19
C LEU A 106 -2.62 -13.94 14.49
N GLU A 107 -2.50 -15.26 14.35
CA GLU A 107 -3.58 -16.22 14.58
C GLU A 107 -4.05 -16.26 16.04
N GLU A 108 -3.15 -15.97 16.99
CA GLU A 108 -3.49 -15.89 18.43
C GLU A 108 -4.56 -14.83 18.72
N ILE A 109 -4.76 -13.84 17.83
CA ILE A 109 -5.85 -12.87 17.97
C ILE A 109 -7.25 -13.53 17.89
N MET A 110 -7.34 -14.74 17.33
CA MET A 110 -8.59 -15.51 17.28
C MET A 110 -9.01 -16.06 18.65
N GLU A 111 -8.11 -16.05 19.65
CA GLU A 111 -8.45 -16.36 21.05
C GLU A 111 -9.35 -15.27 21.67
N ILE A 112 -9.37 -14.06 21.08
CA ILE A 112 -10.23 -12.97 21.52
C ILE A 112 -11.68 -13.26 21.14
N LYS A 113 -12.54 -13.28 22.17
CA LYS A 113 -13.98 -13.50 21.98
C LYS A 113 -14.57 -12.50 20.99
N GLY A 114 -15.13 -13.03 19.91
CA GLY A 114 -15.75 -12.24 18.84
C GLY A 114 -14.86 -12.02 17.62
N ILE A 115 -13.62 -12.49 17.62
CA ILE A 115 -12.75 -12.61 16.44
C ILE A 115 -12.66 -14.08 16.04
N GLY A 116 -13.47 -14.51 15.07
CA GLY A 116 -13.35 -15.84 14.46
C GLY A 116 -12.58 -15.80 13.14
N LEU A 117 -12.30 -16.98 12.57
CA LEU A 117 -11.57 -17.14 11.30
C LEU A 117 -12.02 -16.17 10.19
N LYS A 118 -13.33 -16.02 9.98
CA LYS A 118 -13.87 -15.11 8.96
C LYS A 118 -13.49 -13.65 9.16
N LYS A 119 -13.40 -13.19 10.42
CA LYS A 119 -12.97 -11.82 10.73
C LYS A 119 -11.46 -11.70 10.63
N PHE A 120 -10.74 -12.67 11.19
CA PHE A 120 -9.29 -12.74 11.11
C PHE A 120 -8.78 -12.65 9.66
N GLU A 121 -9.34 -13.43 8.74
CA GLU A 121 -8.97 -13.43 7.32
C GLU A 121 -9.09 -12.04 6.66
N LYS A 122 -10.05 -11.22 7.11
CA LYS A 122 -10.21 -9.85 6.64
C LYS A 122 -9.34 -8.85 7.40
N MET A 123 -9.02 -9.14 8.65
CA MET A 123 -8.24 -8.27 9.53
C MET A 123 -6.73 -8.41 9.31
N LYS A 124 -6.23 -9.58 8.87
CA LYS A 124 -4.80 -9.89 8.72
C LYS A 124 -4.03 -8.92 7.80
N GLU A 125 -4.73 -8.24 6.90
CA GLU A 125 -4.15 -7.20 6.04
C GLU A 125 -3.93 -5.86 6.77
N TYR A 126 -4.58 -5.65 7.91
CA TYR A 126 -4.56 -4.42 8.69
C TYR A 126 -3.74 -4.53 9.98
N ILE A 127 -3.34 -5.75 10.38
CA ILE A 127 -2.66 -6.01 11.65
C ILE A 127 -1.26 -6.56 11.45
N ARG A 128 -0.37 -6.22 12.39
CA ARG A 128 0.96 -6.79 12.54
C ARG A 128 1.21 -7.11 14.02
N LEU A 129 2.31 -7.82 14.31
CA LEU A 129 2.79 -7.99 15.67
C LEU A 129 3.35 -6.67 16.22
#